data_AF-S4NVE5-F1
#
_entry.id   AF-S4NVE5-F1
#
_cell.length_a   1.000
_cell.length_b   1.000
_cell.length_c   1.000
_cell.angle_alpha   90.00
_cell.angle_beta   90.00
_cell.angle_gamma   90.00
#
_symmetry.space_group_name_H-M   'P 1'
#
loop_
_entity.id
_entity.type
_entity.pdbx_description
1 polymer ?
#
loop_
_entity_poly.entity_id
_entity_poly.type
_entity_poly.pdbx_seq_one_letter_code
_entity_poly.pdbx_strand_id
1 'polypeptide(L)'
;KCEQALIATVGVRSCVKFYSAADEIGASALKEHCSGLISAHWDDLTGEDFAHMSSALLYRMLKSKTPQPLHGAVRLLREDVVFLCLVENHANLTDIVNAMSSRGELPLELALRGRS
;
A
#
# COMPACT_ATOMS: atom_id res chain seq x y z
N LYS A 1 -24.44 1.27 13.50
CA LYS A 1 -24.99 -0.10 13.32
C LYS A 1 -24.58 -0.73 11.98
N CYS A 2 -24.45 0.03 10.88
CA CYS A 2 -24.01 -0.51 9.59
C CYS A 2 -22.53 -0.97 9.56
N GLU A 3 -21.61 -0.21 10.18
CA GLU A 3 -20.18 -0.60 10.21
C GLU A 3 -19.93 -1.96 10.88
N GLN A 4 -20.65 -2.26 11.97
CA GLN A 4 -20.53 -3.53 12.69
C GLN A 4 -20.96 -4.74 11.85
N ALA A 5 -21.95 -4.59 10.99
CA ALA A 5 -22.37 -5.64 10.06
C ALA A 5 -21.35 -5.87 8.94
N LEU A 6 -20.72 -4.79 8.44
CA LEU A 6 -19.67 -4.88 7.43
C LEU A 6 -18.41 -5.53 7.99
N ILE A 7 -17.97 -5.14 9.19
CA ILE A 7 -16.82 -5.71 9.91
C ILE A 7 -16.88 -7.24 9.94
N ALA A 8 -18.06 -7.83 10.20
CA ALA A 8 -18.24 -9.28 10.27
C ALA A 8 -18.03 -10.02 8.92
N THR A 9 -18.01 -9.30 7.80
CA THR A 9 -17.87 -9.86 6.44
C THR A 9 -16.54 -9.53 5.78
N VAL A 10 -15.72 -8.69 6.41
CA VAL A 10 -14.41 -8.34 5.88
C VAL A 10 -13.48 -9.54 6.01
N GLY A 11 -12.94 -9.97 4.88
CA GLY A 11 -11.86 -10.96 4.80
C GLY A 11 -10.61 -10.34 4.20
N VAL A 12 -9.51 -11.10 4.18
CA VAL A 12 -8.21 -10.65 3.66
C VAL A 12 -8.29 -10.13 2.22
N ARG A 13 -9.15 -10.74 1.38
CA ARG A 13 -9.34 -10.35 -0.03
C ARG A 13 -10.26 -9.15 -0.25
N SER A 14 -11.00 -8.72 0.79
CA SER A 14 -11.94 -7.60 0.69
C SER A 14 -11.57 -6.40 1.56
N CYS A 15 -10.64 -6.56 2.51
CA CYS A 15 -10.25 -5.50 3.45
C CYS A 15 -9.72 -4.24 2.76
N VAL A 16 -8.99 -4.37 1.65
CA VAL A 16 -8.47 -3.21 0.90
C VAL A 16 -9.61 -2.42 0.24
N LYS A 17 -10.60 -3.10 -0.35
CA LYS A 17 -11.77 -2.45 -0.96
C LYS A 17 -12.61 -1.73 0.10
N PHE A 18 -12.85 -2.40 1.23
CA PHE A 18 -13.57 -1.79 2.35
C PHE A 18 -12.79 -0.64 2.98
N TYR A 19 -11.47 -0.72 3.05
CA TYR A 19 -10.62 0.37 3.51
C TYR A 19 -10.78 1.62 2.62
N SER A 20 -10.71 1.45 1.29
CA SER A 20 -10.88 2.56 0.35
C SER A 20 -12.26 3.20 0.48
N ALA A 21 -13.32 2.39 0.47
CA ALA A 21 -14.69 2.90 0.64
C ALA A 21 -14.88 3.60 1.99
N ALA A 22 -14.30 3.06 3.07
CA ALA A 22 -14.36 3.64 4.39
C ALA A 22 -13.60 4.98 4.50
N ASP A 23 -12.47 5.13 3.79
CA ASP A 23 -11.75 6.41 3.67
C ASP A 23 -12.62 7.45 2.94
N GLU A 24 -13.26 7.07 1.84
CA GLU A 24 -14.09 7.96 1.02
C GLU A 24 -15.32 8.48 1.76
N ILE A 25 -16.00 7.64 2.55
CA ILE A 25 -17.23 8.02 3.27
C ILE A 25 -16.98 8.45 4.72
N GLY A 26 -15.73 8.44 5.19
CA GLY A 26 -15.37 8.82 6.56
C GLY A 26 -15.76 7.80 7.65
N ALA A 27 -15.92 6.52 7.30
CA ALA A 27 -16.26 5.45 8.24
C ALA A 27 -15.04 4.99 9.05
N SER A 28 -14.70 5.74 10.09
CA SER A 28 -13.44 5.58 10.85
C SER A 28 -13.25 4.19 11.49
N ALA A 29 -14.29 3.58 12.09
CA ALA A 29 -14.11 2.29 12.77
C ALA A 29 -13.95 1.13 11.76
N LEU A 30 -14.69 1.15 10.64
CA LEU A 30 -14.47 0.21 9.53
C LEU A 30 -13.07 0.37 8.92
N LYS A 31 -12.63 1.61 8.71
CA LYS A 31 -11.29 1.91 8.18
C LYS A 31 -10.19 1.37 9.11
N GLU A 32 -10.33 1.59 10.42
CA GLU A 32 -9.37 1.09 11.42
C GLU A 32 -9.34 -0.43 11.45
N HIS A 33 -10.51 -1.09 11.42
CA HIS A 33 -10.58 -2.55 11.36
C HIS A 33 -9.88 -3.11 10.10
N CYS A 34 -10.16 -2.53 8.93
CA CYS A 34 -9.52 -2.93 7.68
C CYS A 34 -8.00 -2.64 7.71
N SER A 35 -7.57 -1.52 8.31
CA SER A 35 -6.15 -1.19 8.50
C SER A 35 -5.42 -2.26 9.30
N GLY A 36 -6.06 -2.81 10.34
CA GLY A 36 -5.52 -3.91 11.15
C GLY A 36 -5.33 -5.18 10.34
N LEU A 37 -6.35 -5.59 9.56
CA LEU A 37 -6.26 -6.75 8.68
C LEU A 37 -5.19 -6.60 7.60
N ILE A 38 -5.10 -5.42 6.96
CA ILE A 38 -4.07 -5.13 5.97
C ILE A 38 -2.68 -5.22 6.59
N SER A 39 -2.50 -4.75 7.82
CA SER A 39 -1.23 -4.88 8.55
C SER A 39 -0.88 -6.34 8.85
N ALA A 40 -1.84 -7.13 9.31
CA ALA A 40 -1.62 -8.52 9.67
C ALA A 40 -1.28 -9.40 8.46
N HIS A 41 -1.78 -9.04 7.27
CA HIS A 41 -1.62 -9.78 6.02
C HIS A 41 -0.81 -9.02 4.97
N TRP A 42 0.04 -8.07 5.39
CA TRP A 42 0.73 -7.15 4.48
C TRP A 42 1.51 -7.87 3.37
N ASP A 43 2.21 -8.94 3.74
CA ASP A 43 3.04 -9.74 2.83
C ASP A 43 2.20 -10.65 1.92
N ASP A 44 0.98 -11.02 2.33
CA ASP A 44 0.05 -11.86 1.55
C ASP A 44 -0.71 -11.04 0.48
N LEU A 45 -0.81 -9.73 0.67
CA LEU A 45 -1.51 -8.82 -0.24
C LEU A 45 -0.66 -8.49 -1.47
N THR A 46 -1.32 -8.49 -2.62
CA THR A 46 -0.74 -8.31 -3.94
C THR A 46 -1.22 -7.02 -4.59
N GLY A 47 -0.61 -6.63 -5.71
CA GLY A 47 -1.04 -5.45 -6.47
C GLY A 47 -2.52 -5.46 -6.87
N GLU A 48 -3.10 -6.65 -7.14
CA GLU A 48 -4.51 -6.80 -7.50
C GLU A 48 -5.45 -6.36 -6.37
N ASP A 49 -5.10 -6.67 -5.12
CA ASP A 49 -5.90 -6.30 -3.95
C ASP A 49 -6.01 -4.76 -3.82
N PHE A 50 -4.99 -4.03 -4.28
CA PHE A 50 -4.94 -2.56 -4.28
C PHE A 50 -5.37 -1.89 -5.57
N ALA A 51 -5.74 -2.63 -6.62
CA ALA A 51 -5.97 -2.07 -7.97
C ALA A 51 -6.98 -0.92 -8.03
N HIS A 52 -7.98 -0.93 -7.13
CA HIS A 52 -9.04 0.09 -7.06
C HIS A 52 -8.69 1.26 -6.14
N MET A 53 -7.62 1.15 -5.34
CA MET A 53 -7.20 2.19 -4.43
C MET A 53 -6.50 3.31 -5.21
N SER A 54 -6.91 4.56 -4.96
CA SER A 54 -6.25 5.73 -5.54
C SER A 54 -4.77 5.80 -5.14
N SER A 55 -3.94 6.37 -6.01
CA SER A 55 -2.49 6.50 -5.77
C SER A 55 -2.19 7.27 -4.49
N ALA A 56 -2.91 8.35 -4.24
CA ALA A 56 -2.74 9.19 -3.04
C ALA A 56 -3.07 8.42 -1.75
N LEU A 57 -4.15 7.62 -1.75
CA LEU A 57 -4.52 6.83 -0.58
C LEU A 57 -3.52 5.71 -0.33
N LEU A 58 -3.13 4.99 -1.39
CA LEU A 58 -2.15 3.92 -1.29
C LEU A 58 -0.78 4.44 -0.83
N TYR A 59 -0.35 5.60 -1.33
CA TYR A 59 0.92 6.18 -0.90
C TYR A 59 0.89 6.59 0.57
N ARG A 60 -0.20 7.20 1.05
CA ARG A 60 -0.39 7.50 2.47
C ARG A 60 -0.35 6.23 3.33
N MET A 61 -1.01 5.17 2.86
CA MET A 61 -0.97 3.87 3.52
C MET A 61 0.46 3.33 3.60
N LEU A 62 1.20 3.30 2.50
CA LEU A 62 2.59 2.85 2.46
C LEU A 62 3.46 3.60 3.46
N LYS A 63 3.37 4.93 3.49
CA LYS A 63 4.09 5.77 4.48
C LYS A 63 3.77 5.42 5.93
N SER A 64 2.56 4.92 6.21
CA SER A 64 2.17 4.49 7.57
C SER A 64 2.55 3.05 7.92
N LYS A 65 2.87 2.21 6.92
CA LYS A 65 3.08 0.76 7.11
C LYS A 65 4.54 0.34 6.93
N THR A 66 5.33 1.11 6.19
CA THR A 66 6.73 0.77 5.92
C THR A 66 7.62 2.02 5.92
N PRO A 67 8.88 1.91 6.42
CA PRO A 67 9.88 2.96 6.24
C PRO A 67 10.35 3.09 4.78
N GLN A 68 9.96 2.15 3.90
CA GLN A 68 10.38 2.08 2.51
C GLN A 68 9.18 2.13 1.55
N PRO A 69 8.49 3.28 1.41
CA PRO A 69 7.31 3.41 0.55
C PRO A 69 7.60 3.11 -0.93
N LEU A 70 8.79 3.47 -1.43
CA LEU A 70 9.18 3.19 -2.81
C LEU A 70 9.24 1.68 -3.09
N HIS A 71 9.91 0.90 -2.23
CA HIS A 71 9.93 -0.56 -2.36
C HIS A 71 8.53 -1.16 -2.27
N GLY A 72 7.68 -0.65 -1.38
CA GLY A 72 6.29 -1.08 -1.28
C GLY A 72 5.50 -0.83 -2.56
N ALA A 73 5.64 0.35 -3.18
CA ALA A 73 5.00 0.67 -4.45
C ALA A 73 5.49 -0.23 -5.60
N VAL A 74 6.80 -0.50 -5.66
CA VAL A 74 7.40 -1.41 -6.63
C VAL A 74 6.92 -2.85 -6.43
N ARG A 75 6.90 -3.35 -5.18
CA ARG A 75 6.39 -4.69 -4.84
C ARG A 75 4.95 -4.90 -5.31
N LEU A 76 4.12 -3.86 -5.16
CA LEU A 76 2.72 -3.88 -5.55
C LEU A 76 2.51 -3.62 -7.05
N LEU A 77 3.58 -3.41 -7.83
CA LEU A 77 3.52 -3.09 -9.26
C LEU A 77 2.63 -1.88 -9.57
N ARG A 78 2.60 -0.89 -8.66
CA ARG A 78 1.79 0.33 -8.79
C ARG A 78 2.61 1.50 -9.31
N GLU A 79 2.77 1.56 -10.63
CA GLU A 79 3.60 2.57 -11.31
C GLU A 79 3.18 4.02 -11.01
N ASP A 80 1.88 4.27 -10.86
CA ASP A 80 1.32 5.57 -10.49
C ASP A 80 1.75 6.01 -9.07
N VAL A 81 1.87 5.06 -8.16
CA VAL A 81 2.38 5.30 -6.80
C VAL A 81 3.90 5.42 -6.79
N VAL A 82 4.61 4.65 -7.61
CA VAL A 82 6.06 4.83 -7.81
C VAL A 82 6.35 6.26 -8.29
N PHE A 83 5.62 6.74 -9.29
CA PHE A 83 5.76 8.11 -9.77
C PHE A 83 5.49 9.13 -8.66
N LEU A 84 4.42 8.95 -7.89
CA LEU A 84 4.10 9.83 -6.76
C LEU A 84 5.21 9.84 -5.69
N CYS A 85 5.80 8.69 -5.36
CA CYS A 85 6.96 8.59 -4.47
C CYS A 85 8.15 9.42 -4.99
N LEU A 86 8.47 9.30 -6.28
CA LEU A 86 9.60 10.02 -6.89
C LEU A 86 9.39 11.53 -6.91
N VAL A 87 8.17 11.99 -7.27
CA VAL A 87 7.83 13.41 -7.28
C VAL A 87 7.91 14.02 -5.89
N GLU A 88 7.35 13.35 -4.87
CA GLU A 88 7.40 13.86 -3.48
C GLU A 88 8.85 13.94 -2.95
N ASN A 89 9.72 13.03 -3.39
CA ASN A 89 11.11 12.95 -2.92
C ASN A 89 12.13 13.49 -3.93
N HIS A 90 11.71 14.38 -4.85
CA HIS A 90 12.54 14.88 -5.95
C HIS A 90 13.91 15.42 -5.52
N ALA A 91 14.01 16.03 -4.33
CA ALA A 91 15.25 16.58 -3.78
C ALA A 91 16.26 15.51 -3.34
N ASN A 92 15.80 14.31 -3.00
CA ASN A 92 16.60 13.21 -2.46
C ASN A 92 16.51 11.95 -3.34
N LEU A 93 16.25 12.11 -4.64
CA LEU A 93 16.02 10.99 -5.57
C LEU A 93 17.14 9.96 -5.52
N THR A 94 18.39 10.42 -5.60
CA THR A 94 19.57 9.56 -5.58
C THR A 94 19.60 8.66 -4.35
N ASP A 95 19.17 9.17 -3.20
CA ASP A 95 19.17 8.40 -1.96
C ASP A 95 18.04 7.35 -1.97
N ILE A 96 16.83 7.76 -2.34
CA ILE A 96 15.67 6.85 -2.25
C ILE A 96 15.71 5.74 -3.29
N VAL A 97 16.21 5.99 -4.51
CA VAL A 97 16.30 4.98 -5.56
C VAL A 97 17.43 3.98 -5.33
N ASN A 98 18.42 4.34 -4.51
CA ASN A 98 19.54 3.49 -4.13
C ASN A 98 19.45 2.96 -2.69
N ALA A 99 18.36 3.25 -1.97
CA ALA A 99 18.15 2.75 -0.62
C ALA A 99 17.91 1.24 -0.63
N MET A 100 18.62 0.50 0.22
CA MET A 100 18.42 -0.94 0.35
C MET A 100 17.19 -1.24 1.20
N SER A 101 16.44 -2.28 0.81
CA SER A 101 15.34 -2.80 1.61
C SER A 101 15.85 -3.46 2.89
N SER A 102 14.96 -3.78 3.84
CA SER A 102 15.31 -4.64 4.99
C SER A 102 15.84 -6.03 4.59
N ARG A 103 15.58 -6.46 3.34
CA ARG A 103 16.08 -7.71 2.74
C ARG A 103 17.33 -7.49 1.89
N GLY A 104 17.89 -6.27 1.87
CA GLY A 104 19.07 -5.94 1.10
C GLY A 104 18.82 -5.76 -0.41
N GLU A 105 17.60 -5.42 -0.81
CA GLU A 105 17.23 -5.28 -2.23
C GLU A 105 17.09 -3.81 -2.63
N LEU A 106 17.58 -3.45 -3.81
CA LEU A 106 17.32 -2.15 -4.41
C LEU A 106 15.90 -2.09 -5.02
N PRO A 107 15.27 -0.90 -5.11
CA PRO A 107 14.01 -0.72 -5.83
C PRO A 107 14.06 -1.25 -7.27
N LEU A 108 15.19 -1.05 -7.96
CA LEU A 108 15.38 -1.52 -9.33
C LEU A 108 15.43 -3.06 -9.41
N GLU A 109 16.16 -3.71 -8.50
CA GLU A 109 16.24 -5.18 -8.46
C GLU A 109 14.86 -5.79 -8.21
N LEU A 110 14.10 -5.21 -7.28
CA LEU A 110 12.74 -5.63 -6.97
C LEU A 110 11.82 -5.47 -8.20
N ALA A 111 11.94 -4.37 -8.94
CA ALA A 111 11.16 -4.12 -10.16
C ALA A 111 11.48 -5.12 -11.28
N LEU A 112 12.74 -5.53 -11.40
CA LEU A 112 13.17 -6.51 -12.40
C LEU A 112 12.66 -7.92 -12.09
N ARG A 113 12.64 -8.31 -10.81
CA ARG A 113 12.09 -9.61 -10.35
C ARG A 113 10.59 -9.74 -10.61
N GLY A 114 9.83 -8.64 -10.50
CA GLY A 114 8.39 -8.65 -10.76
C GLY A 114 8.02 -8.84 -12.24
N ARG A 115 8.99 -8.84 -13.16
CA ARG A 115 8.79 -8.96 -14.62
C ARG A 115 9.31 -10.27 -15.22
N SER A 116 10.00 -11.10 -14.43
CA SER A 116 10.51 -12.43 -14.83
C SER A 116 9.54 -13.54 -14.44
#